data_AF-A0A5N9D103-F1
#
_entry.id   AF-A0A5N9D103-F1
#
_cell.length_a   1.000
_cell.length_b   1.000
_cell.length_c   1.000
_cell.angle_alpha   90.00
_cell.angle_beta   90.00
_cell.angle_gamma   90.00
#
_symmetry.space_group_name_H-M   'P 1'
#
loop_
_entity.id
_entity.type
_entity.pdbx_description
1 polymer ?
#
loop_
_entity_poly.entity_id
_entity_poly.type
_entity_poly.pdbx_seq_one_letter_code
_entity_poly.pdbx_strand_id
1 'polypeptide(L)'
;MRARFVPTLLAVAATLLVTACGSDAEPPGAASQQVDGGPFVLRADDIFDVDSVTRAGWKKSKQLSAGLLPGAVEVWYGFFEQKDIEIRFYESHANALALGVDPAD
;
A
#
# COMPACT_ATOMS: atom_id res chain seq x y z
N MET A 1 -33.44 -34.17 20.64
CA MET A 1 -31.97 -34.36 20.56
C MET A 1 -31.32 -33.31 21.44
N ARG A 2 -30.55 -33.75 22.44
CA ARG A 2 -30.04 -32.88 23.52
C ARG A 2 -28.92 -31.99 22.98
N ALA A 3 -29.06 -30.68 23.21
CA ALA A 3 -28.09 -29.61 22.91
C ALA A 3 -26.80 -29.74 23.74
N ARG A 4 -26.09 -30.86 23.58
CA ARG A 4 -24.84 -31.19 24.29
C ARG A 4 -23.59 -30.71 23.55
N PHE A 5 -23.75 -30.22 22.32
CA PHE A 5 -22.65 -29.77 21.46
C PHE A 5 -22.38 -28.27 21.54
N VAL A 6 -23.37 -27.49 22.00
CA VAL A 6 -23.25 -26.03 22.14
C VAL A 6 -22.22 -25.60 23.20
N PRO A 7 -22.18 -26.18 24.43
CA PRO A 7 -21.18 -25.76 25.42
C PRO A 7 -19.76 -26.22 25.07
N THR A 8 -19.61 -27.31 24.31
CA THR A 8 -18.31 -27.84 23.89
C THR A 8 -17.67 -27.00 22.79
N LEU A 9 -18.47 -26.47 21.84
CA LEU A 9 -17.98 -25.58 20.80
C LEU A 9 -17.52 -24.22 21.35
N LEU A 10 -18.22 -23.71 22.37
CA LEU A 10 -17.90 -22.43 23.01
C LEU A 10 -16.58 -22.49 23.80
N ALA A 11 -16.27 -23.65 24.40
CA ALA A 11 -15.04 -23.83 25.17
C ALA A 11 -13.77 -23.87 24.30
N VAL A 12 -13.85 -24.41 23.08
CA VAL A 12 -12.70 -24.51 22.15
C VAL A 12 -12.33 -23.15 21.55
N ALA A 13 -13.32 -22.27 21.32
CA ALA A 13 -13.09 -20.92 20.79
C ALA A 13 -12.37 -20.00 21.81
N ALA A 14 -12.60 -20.20 23.11
CA ALA A 14 -12.01 -19.36 24.16
C ALA A 14 -10.50 -19.60 24.37
N THR A 15 -9.99 -20.78 24.04
CA THR A 15 -8.57 -21.14 24.25
C THR A 15 -7.60 -20.61 23.18
N LEU A 16 -8.08 -20.13 22.04
CA LEU A 16 -7.25 -19.64 20.93
C LEU A 16 -6.81 -18.17 21.06
N LEU A 17 -7.23 -17.47 22.12
CA LEU A 17 -7.04 -16.02 22.26
C LEU A 17 -5.79 -15.58 23.05
N VAL A 18 -4.98 -16.50 23.60
CA VAL A 18 -3.96 -16.14 24.62
C VAL A 18 -2.50 -16.30 24.16
N THR A 19 -2.23 -16.60 22.89
CA THR A 19 -0.84 -16.72 22.40
C THR A 19 -0.53 -15.70 21.31
N ALA A 20 -0.41 -14.42 21.69
CA ALA A 20 0.12 -13.38 20.81
C ALA A 20 0.89 -12.32 21.62
N CYS A 21 2.01 -12.73 22.23
CA CYS A 21 3.06 -11.81 22.66
C CYS A 21 4.39 -12.33 22.11
N GLY A 22 4.78 -11.85 20.94
CA GLY A 22 6.15 -11.89 20.46
C GLY A 22 6.82 -10.58 20.86
N SER A 23 7.96 -10.65 21.56
CA SER A 23 8.81 -9.50 21.84
C SER A 23 10.07 -9.64 21.00
N ASP A 24 10.17 -8.86 19.93
CA ASP A 24 11.38 -8.76 19.12
C ASP A 24 12.13 -7.48 19.51
N ALA A 25 13.38 -7.65 19.93
CA ALA A 25 14.30 -6.53 20.15
C ALA A 25 14.98 -6.19 18.82
N GLU A 26 14.79 -4.96 18.33
CA GLU A 26 15.34 -4.50 17.07
C GLU A 26 16.78 -3.97 17.20
N PRO A 27 17.66 -4.21 16.20
CA PRO A 27 18.96 -3.59 16.10
C PRO A 27 18.86 -2.14 15.57
N PRO A 28 19.77 -1.24 15.97
CA PRO A 28 19.69 0.17 15.60
C PRO A 28 20.11 0.37 14.14
N GLY A 29 19.21 0.89 13.29
CA GLY A 29 19.55 1.35 11.95
C GLY A 29 18.45 1.32 10.89
N ALA A 30 17.29 0.70 11.13
CA ALA A 30 16.17 0.76 10.20
C ALA A 30 15.37 2.05 10.43
N ALA A 31 15.34 2.94 9.44
CA ALA A 31 14.37 4.03 9.41
C ALA A 31 12.97 3.44 9.22
N SER A 32 12.29 3.14 10.32
CA SER A 32 10.90 2.67 10.33
C SER A 32 9.97 3.88 10.22
N GLN A 33 9.55 4.24 8.99
CA GLN A 33 8.24 4.87 8.85
C GLN A 33 7.22 3.78 9.11
N GLN A 34 6.66 3.78 10.32
CA GLN A 34 5.59 2.88 10.70
C GLN A 34 4.34 3.24 9.89
N VAL A 35 4.14 2.57 8.77
CA VAL A 35 2.85 2.53 8.08
C VAL A 35 1.99 1.56 8.90
N ASP A 36 1.04 2.08 9.66
CA ASP A 36 0.09 1.26 10.44
C ASP A 36 -0.59 0.24 9.52
N GLY A 37 -0.37 -1.06 9.78
CA GLY A 37 -1.32 -2.10 9.31
C GLY A 37 -0.81 -3.26 8.47
N GLY A 38 0.47 -3.66 8.50
CA GLY A 38 0.89 -4.96 7.96
C GLY A 38 2.33 -5.02 7.45
N PRO A 39 2.79 -6.18 6.94
CA PRO A 39 4.10 -6.30 6.33
C PRO A 39 4.15 -5.41 5.08
N PHE A 40 5.05 -4.43 5.07
CA PHE A 40 5.36 -3.63 3.89
C PHE A 40 6.60 -4.20 3.19
N VAL A 41 6.63 -4.12 1.86
CA VAL A 41 7.79 -4.51 1.07
C VAL A 41 8.49 -3.24 0.60
N LEU A 42 9.71 -3.01 1.13
CA LEU A 42 10.57 -1.93 0.66
C LEU A 42 11.34 -2.39 -0.59
N ARG A 43 11.21 -1.64 -1.69
CA ARG A 43 11.94 -1.86 -2.95
C ARG A 43 12.71 -0.59 -3.30
N ALA A 44 13.68 -0.24 -2.45
CA ALA A 44 14.41 1.02 -2.55
C ALA A 44 15.30 1.12 -3.80
N ASP A 45 15.74 -0.02 -4.33
CA ASP A 45 16.63 -0.09 -5.50
C ASP A 45 15.88 -0.25 -6.84
N ASP A 46 14.55 -0.40 -6.80
CA ASP A 46 13.72 -0.55 -7.99
C ASP A 46 13.43 0.82 -8.63
N ILE A 47 13.47 0.89 -9.95
CA ILE A 47 12.96 2.02 -10.73
C ILE A 47 11.57 1.63 -11.28
N PHE A 48 10.56 2.43 -10.95
CA PHE A 48 9.20 2.22 -11.43
C PHE A 48 8.88 3.12 -12.62
N ASP A 49 8.29 2.51 -13.64
CA ASP A 49 7.74 3.19 -14.82
C ASP A 49 6.25 2.82 -15.00
N VAL A 50 5.62 3.40 -16.03
CA VAL A 50 4.21 3.12 -16.34
C VAL A 50 3.95 1.65 -16.68
N ASP A 51 4.95 0.94 -17.21
CA ASP A 51 4.81 -0.48 -17.54
C ASP A 51 4.83 -1.35 -16.27
N SER A 52 5.54 -0.92 -15.24
CA SER A 52 5.59 -1.58 -13.93
C SER A 52 4.22 -1.61 -13.27
N VAL A 53 3.51 -0.50 -13.29
CA VAL A 53 2.13 -0.42 -12.78
C VAL A 53 1.12 -1.11 -13.71
N THR A 54 1.37 -1.12 -15.02
CA THR A 54 0.55 -1.87 -15.98
C THR A 54 0.67 -3.39 -15.73
N ARG A 55 1.89 -3.90 -15.49
CA ARG A 55 2.11 -5.31 -15.11
C ARG A 55 1.45 -5.69 -13.79
N ALA A 56 1.27 -4.72 -12.88
CA ALA A 56 0.54 -4.92 -11.63
C ALA A 56 -0.99 -4.92 -11.79
N GLY A 57 -1.51 -4.74 -13.01
CA GLY A 57 -2.94 -4.83 -13.32
C GLY A 57 -3.67 -3.49 -13.48
N TRP A 58 -2.97 -2.37 -13.33
CA TRP A 58 -3.54 -1.06 -13.69
C TRP A 58 -3.69 -0.95 -15.21
N LYS A 59 -4.86 -0.47 -15.67
CA LYS A 59 -5.20 -0.37 -17.09
C LYS A 59 -5.02 1.06 -17.55
N LYS A 60 -4.02 1.28 -18.41
CA LYS A 60 -3.73 2.56 -19.07
C LYS A 60 -4.93 3.04 -19.89
N SER A 61 -5.33 4.31 -19.70
CA SER A 61 -6.37 4.95 -20.51
C SER A 61 -5.82 6.12 -21.32
N LYS A 62 -5.24 7.13 -20.66
CA LYS A 62 -4.79 8.36 -21.32
C LYS A 62 -3.58 8.97 -20.61
N GLN A 63 -2.65 9.50 -21.39
CA GLN A 63 -1.60 10.39 -20.87
C GLN A 63 -2.15 11.80 -20.70
N LEU A 64 -1.97 12.38 -19.52
CA LEU A 64 -2.38 13.74 -19.20
C LEU A 64 -1.20 14.70 -19.34
N SER A 65 -1.51 15.99 -19.51
CA SER A 65 -0.49 17.03 -19.50
C SER A 65 0.01 17.25 -18.07
N ALA A 66 1.32 17.28 -17.88
CA ALA A 66 1.93 17.61 -16.58
C ALA A 66 1.93 19.13 -16.28
N GLY A 67 1.52 19.98 -17.22
CA GLY A 67 1.75 21.43 -17.15
C GLY A 67 1.12 22.16 -15.96
N LEU A 68 0.13 21.56 -15.29
CA LEU A 68 -0.52 22.11 -14.09
C LEU A 68 -0.13 21.40 -12.79
N LEU A 69 0.72 20.37 -12.86
CA LEU A 69 1.14 19.57 -11.72
C LEU A 69 2.60 19.88 -11.39
N PRO A 70 2.88 20.65 -10.32
CA PRO A 70 4.23 21.09 -10.00
C PRO A 70 5.21 19.92 -9.90
N GLY A 71 6.28 19.97 -10.68
CA GLY A 71 7.37 18.98 -10.65
C GLY A 71 7.02 17.60 -11.21
N ALA A 72 5.80 17.36 -11.67
CA ALA A 72 5.46 16.13 -12.37
C ALA A 72 6.13 16.11 -13.75
N VAL A 73 6.77 15.00 -14.10
CA VAL A 73 7.41 14.80 -15.40
C VAL A 73 6.53 13.99 -16.34
N GLU A 74 5.63 13.17 -15.77
CA GLU A 74 4.72 12.32 -16.53
C GLU A 74 3.47 12.03 -15.71
N VAL A 75 2.30 12.06 -16.36
CA VAL A 75 1.00 11.89 -15.70
C VAL A 75 0.12 10.99 -16.54
N TRP A 76 -0.46 9.98 -15.91
CA TRP A 76 -1.33 9.01 -16.57
C TRP A 76 -2.63 8.80 -15.82
N TYR A 77 -3.72 8.73 -16.58
CA TYR A 77 -5.03 8.32 -16.10
C TYR A 77 -5.34 6.89 -16.55
N GLY A 78 -5.97 6.12 -15.66
CA GLY A 78 -6.37 4.74 -15.91
C GLY A 78 -7.18 4.14 -14.78
N PHE A 79 -7.30 2.82 -14.78
CA PHE A 79 -8.25 2.10 -13.92
C PHE A 79 -7.59 0.94 -13.18
N PHE A 80 -7.97 0.75 -11.92
CA PHE A 80 -7.62 -0.43 -11.13
C PHE A 80 -8.74 -0.73 -10.13
N GLU A 81 -9.22 -1.98 -10.06
CA GLU A 81 -10.26 -2.41 -9.10
C GLU A 81 -11.49 -1.48 -9.02
N GLN A 82 -12.08 -1.14 -10.19
CA GLN A 82 -13.23 -0.24 -10.30
C GLN A 82 -12.98 1.19 -9.78
N LYS A 83 -11.72 1.58 -9.59
CA LYS A 83 -11.31 2.93 -9.22
C LYS A 83 -10.62 3.63 -10.38
N ASP A 84 -10.87 4.92 -10.47
CA ASP A 84 -10.13 5.86 -11.28
C ASP A 84 -8.81 6.17 -10.57
N ILE A 85 -7.69 5.89 -11.23
CA ILE A 85 -6.35 6.06 -10.65
C ILE A 85 -5.52 6.94 -11.57
N GLU A 86 -4.99 8.01 -11.00
CA GLU A 86 -3.96 8.83 -11.60
C GLU A 86 -2.59 8.42 -11.06
N ILE A 87 -1.61 8.29 -11.97
CA ILE A 87 -0.22 7.97 -11.63
C ILE A 87 0.63 9.14 -12.09
N ARG A 88 1.36 9.74 -11.14
CA ARG A 88 2.26 10.87 -11.34
C ARG A 88 3.69 10.41 -11.12
N PHE A 89 4.56 10.67 -12.09
CA PHE A 89 5.99 10.45 -11.96
C PHE A 89 6.70 11.79 -11.71
N TYR A 90 7.72 11.73 -10.86
CA TYR A 90 8.56 12.87 -10.47
C TYR A 90 10.03 12.50 -10.68
N GLU A 91 10.88 13.50 -10.86
CA GLU A 91 12.32 13.30 -11.08
C GLU A 91 13.02 12.61 -9.89
N SER A 92 12.50 12.79 -8.66
CA SER A 92 13.05 12.17 -7.46
C SER A 92 11.98 11.81 -6.44
N HIS A 93 12.33 10.89 -5.54
CA HIS A 93 11.50 10.55 -4.39
C HIS A 93 11.19 11.77 -3.51
N ALA A 94 12.17 12.65 -3.30
CA ALA A 94 11.98 13.88 -2.53
C ALA A 94 10.93 14.80 -3.18
N ASN A 95 10.95 14.94 -4.51
CA ASN A 95 9.95 15.73 -5.23
C ASN A 95 8.56 15.08 -5.15
N ALA A 96 8.47 13.74 -5.24
CA ALA A 96 7.20 13.05 -5.09
C ALA A 96 6.56 13.28 -3.70
N LEU A 97 7.37 13.25 -2.63
CA LEU A 97 6.89 13.53 -1.27
C LEU A 97 6.53 15.00 -1.07
N ALA A 98 7.30 15.92 -1.64
CA ALA A 98 7.09 17.35 -1.45
C ALA A 98 5.95 17.94 -2.30
N LEU A 99 5.70 17.37 -3.49
CA LEU A 99 4.81 17.96 -4.51
C LEU A 99 3.67 17.03 -4.96
N GLY A 100 3.70 15.75 -4.59
CA GLY A 100 2.79 14.73 -5.13
C GLY A 100 1.81 14.12 -4.13
N VAL A 101 1.88 14.51 -2.85
CA VAL A 101 0.99 13.97 -1.80
C VAL A 101 -0.41 14.55 -1.88
N ASP A 102 -0.51 15.85 -2.17
CA ASP A 102 -1.79 16.54 -2.21
C ASP A 102 -2.56 16.23 -3.51
N PRO A 103 -3.90 16.23 -3.47
CA PRO A 103 -4.73 16.16 -4.66
C PRO A 103 -4.36 17.26 -5.67
N ALA A 104 -4.64 17.00 -6.95
CA ALA A 104 -4.57 18.08 -7.93
C ALA A 104 -5.73 19.07 -7.64
N ASP A 105 -5.45 20.36 -7.80
CA ASP A 105 -6.46 21.44 -7.72
C ASP A 105 -7.49 21.38 -8.85
#